data_AF-A0A674EUJ3-F1
#
_entry.id   AF-A0A674EUJ3-F1
#
_cell.length_a   1.000
_cell.length_b   1.000
_cell.length_c   1.000
_cell.angle_alpha   90.00
_cell.angle_beta   90.00
_cell.angle_gamma   90.00
#
_symmetry.space_group_name_H-M   'P 1'
#
loop_
_entity.id
_entity.type
_entity.pdbx_description
1 polymer ?
#
loop_
_entity_poly.entity_id
_entity_poly.type
_entity_poly.pdbx_seq_one_letter_code
_entity_poly.pdbx_strand_id
1 'polypeptide(L)'
;MAASPSVSGSLTASGLTLSGRKSEEIADLIDLFSKTQYRAKEVSRRVETIEKRCLELFGRDYKYSVIHNTNGEVCGHYPQQIVFLEYESTELHKDRFESTVQITKLQDLVNRSKMARCRGRFVCPVILYNGKHICRSSTLAGWGELYGRTGYNYIFSGGTDDTWGAESEPEVPEDDSVRNGDSQLFDKVRGLDIKLLRYLSVHYICDLMVENKKVKFGLNVTSSEKVDKAQRYADFTLLSVPYPGCEFFKDYKDRDYTAEGLVFNWNQDFVDAPLTIPACFTKNLNINWSEYQSWDLVHQTQNYLKLLLHIINSDDESGLLVHCISGWDRTPLFVSLLRLSLWADGAVHASLEPAEILYLTIAYDWFLFGRNFIFHSSRQIFFFCFNFLKHIVSEKFSTFGMRKGHTSSPQTVLWNRPDPMHERLAHPLSQEAKSSSSSSSNQSEQGFARAGSSPMSVPGRRCPSPSERQVRLEAVREVFLAAYSSTVGLKSSATSPSGAITGLLEQFARGVGLRGTNSII
;
A
#
# COMPACT_ATOMS: atom_id res chain seq x y z
N MET A 1 -18.68 59.11 5.86
CA MET A 1 -17.92 58.07 6.59
C MET A 1 -18.87 56.95 6.93
N ALA A 2 -18.79 55.83 6.21
CA ALA A 2 -19.63 54.66 6.43
C ALA A 2 -18.82 53.62 7.20
N ALA A 3 -19.37 53.12 8.30
CA ALA A 3 -18.83 52.01 9.06
C ALA A 3 -19.33 50.69 8.45
N SER A 4 -18.41 49.74 8.23
CA SER A 4 -18.68 48.41 7.69
C SER A 4 -19.23 47.46 8.77
N PRO A 5 -20.22 46.60 8.48
CA PRO A 5 -20.62 45.54 9.40
C PRO A 5 -19.78 44.26 9.20
N SER A 6 -19.49 43.60 10.32
CA SER A 6 -18.76 42.34 10.45
C SER A 6 -19.55 41.15 9.88
N VAL A 7 -18.92 40.35 9.02
CA VAL A 7 -19.47 39.11 8.48
C VAL A 7 -19.13 37.95 9.42
N SER A 8 -20.12 37.46 10.17
CA SER A 8 -20.09 36.13 10.79
C SER A 8 -20.41 35.08 9.72
N GLY A 9 -19.43 34.23 9.39
CA GLY A 9 -19.58 33.16 8.40
C GLY A 9 -20.60 32.11 8.84
N SER A 10 -21.74 32.06 8.15
CA SER A 10 -22.73 30.99 8.26
C SER A 10 -22.20 29.75 7.53
N LEU A 11 -21.91 28.67 8.27
CA LEU A 11 -21.77 27.32 7.71
C LEU A 11 -23.10 26.95 7.03
N THR A 12 -23.07 26.73 5.72
CA THR A 12 -24.28 26.43 4.94
C THR A 12 -24.77 25.00 5.23
N ALA A 13 -26.09 24.85 5.42
CA ALA A 13 -26.75 23.56 5.72
C ALA A 13 -26.50 22.44 4.68
N SER A 14 -26.09 22.83 3.46
CA SER A 14 -25.67 21.91 2.39
C SER A 14 -24.36 21.17 2.69
N GLY A 15 -23.44 21.77 3.44
CA GLY A 15 -22.16 21.13 3.82
C GLY A 15 -22.35 20.02 4.87
N LEU A 16 -23.23 20.25 5.84
CA LEU A 16 -23.58 19.28 6.89
C LEU A 16 -24.33 18.06 6.34
N THR A 17 -25.25 18.27 5.39
CA THR A 17 -26.01 17.19 4.75
C THR A 17 -25.15 16.34 3.81
N LEU A 18 -24.20 16.95 3.08
CA LEU A 18 -23.26 16.22 2.22
C LEU A 18 -22.21 15.44 3.03
N SER A 19 -21.73 16.01 4.14
CA SER A 19 -20.83 15.34 5.09
C SER A 19 -21.52 14.14 5.76
N GLY A 20 -22.79 14.29 6.16
CA GLY A 20 -23.61 13.20 6.71
C GLY A 20 -23.76 12.02 5.73
N ARG A 21 -24.10 12.29 4.47
CA ARG A 21 -24.23 11.25 3.42
C ARG A 21 -22.92 10.50 3.16
N LYS A 22 -21.78 11.19 3.10
CA LYS A 22 -20.46 10.55 2.91
C LYS A 22 -20.12 9.63 4.09
N SER A 23 -20.50 10.00 5.31
CA SER A 23 -20.29 9.17 6.50
C SER A 23 -21.19 7.93 6.50
N GLU A 24 -22.42 8.04 6.01
CA GLU A 24 -23.35 6.90 5.84
C GLU A 24 -22.81 5.88 4.82
N GLU A 25 -22.26 6.36 3.68
CA GLU A 25 -21.67 5.47 2.67
C GLU A 25 -20.53 4.61 3.21
N ILE A 26 -19.69 5.16 4.09
CA ILE A 26 -18.57 4.43 4.71
C ILE A 26 -19.09 3.42 5.74
N ALA A 27 -20.08 3.80 6.55
CA ALA A 27 -20.73 2.89 7.49
C ALA A 27 -21.37 1.71 6.75
N ASP A 28 -22.11 1.98 5.68
CA ASP A 28 -22.72 0.96 4.83
C ASP A 28 -21.68 0.02 4.22
N LEU A 29 -20.56 0.55 3.74
CA LEU A 29 -19.45 -0.25 3.21
C LEU A 29 -18.85 -1.17 4.29
N ILE A 30 -18.59 -0.65 5.48
CA ILE A 30 -18.06 -1.42 6.60
C ILE A 30 -19.05 -2.50 7.05
N ASP A 31 -20.35 -2.19 7.12
CA ASP A 31 -21.40 -3.14 7.46
C ASP A 31 -21.45 -4.30 6.46
N LEU A 32 -21.45 -3.99 5.15
CA LEU A 32 -21.42 -5.01 4.10
C LEU A 32 -20.15 -5.86 4.20
N PHE A 33 -19.00 -5.22 4.36
CA PHE A 33 -17.72 -5.90 4.47
C PHE A 33 -17.70 -6.83 5.69
N SER A 34 -18.34 -6.43 6.79
CA SER A 34 -18.40 -7.25 8.01
C SER A 34 -19.22 -8.53 7.88
N LYS A 35 -20.17 -8.55 6.94
CA LYS A 35 -21.12 -9.65 6.74
C LYS A 35 -20.78 -10.52 5.54
N THR A 36 -20.01 -10.01 4.59
CA THR A 36 -19.80 -10.67 3.30
C THR A 36 -18.32 -10.71 2.91
N GLN A 37 -17.90 -11.81 2.30
CA GLN A 37 -16.61 -11.90 1.64
C GLN A 37 -16.83 -11.70 0.14
N TYR A 38 -16.13 -10.73 -0.46
CA TYR A 38 -16.20 -10.52 -1.90
C TYR A 38 -15.73 -11.74 -2.71
N ARG A 39 -16.47 -12.03 -3.79
CA ARG A 39 -16.14 -13.00 -4.83
C ARG A 39 -16.57 -12.44 -6.18
N ALA A 40 -15.68 -12.46 -7.17
CA ALA A 40 -15.94 -11.92 -8.50
C ALA A 40 -17.04 -12.67 -9.29
N LYS A 41 -17.38 -13.91 -8.90
CA LYS A 41 -18.46 -14.70 -9.51
C LYS A 41 -19.85 -14.35 -8.95
N GLU A 42 -19.91 -13.72 -7.78
CA GLU A 42 -21.14 -13.51 -7.01
C GLU A 42 -21.36 -12.01 -6.76
N VAL A 43 -21.22 -11.20 -7.81
CA VAL A 43 -21.31 -9.75 -7.70
C VAL A 43 -22.78 -9.33 -7.63
N SER A 44 -23.15 -8.68 -6.52
CA SER A 44 -24.47 -8.06 -6.35
C SER A 44 -24.45 -6.62 -6.87
N ARG A 45 -25.63 -6.06 -7.18
CA ARG A 45 -25.79 -4.64 -7.57
C ARG A 45 -25.13 -3.65 -6.60
N ARG A 46 -25.10 -3.98 -5.30
CA ARG A 46 -24.43 -3.18 -4.27
C ARG A 46 -22.91 -3.18 -4.47
N VAL A 47 -22.33 -4.32 -4.81
CA VAL A 47 -20.90 -4.47 -5.10
C VAL A 47 -20.53 -3.79 -6.41
N GLU A 48 -21.36 -3.87 -7.45
CA GLU A 48 -21.16 -3.12 -8.70
C GLU A 48 -21.12 -1.60 -8.45
N THR A 49 -21.98 -1.12 -7.54
CA THR A 49 -21.99 0.30 -7.16
C THR A 49 -20.69 0.69 -6.44
N ILE A 50 -20.17 -0.16 -5.56
CA ILE A 50 -18.89 0.05 -4.88
C ILE A 50 -17.72 0.08 -5.88
N GLU A 51 -17.69 -0.86 -6.81
CA GLU A 51 -16.67 -0.95 -7.84
C GLU A 51 -16.71 0.27 -8.77
N LYS A 52 -17.89 0.65 -9.25
CA LYS A 52 -18.08 1.88 -10.04
C LYS A 52 -17.62 3.12 -9.27
N ARG A 53 -17.95 3.22 -7.98
CA ARG A 53 -17.50 4.33 -7.14
C ARG A 53 -15.98 4.38 -7.02
N CYS A 54 -15.30 3.23 -6.91
CA CYS A 54 -13.83 3.20 -6.92
C CYS A 54 -13.27 3.72 -8.24
N LEU A 55 -13.83 3.29 -9.39
CA LEU A 55 -13.42 3.77 -10.72
C LEU A 55 -13.58 5.29 -10.86
N GLU A 56 -14.70 5.84 -10.40
CA GLU A 56 -14.95 7.29 -10.39
C GLU A 56 -13.91 8.03 -9.55
N LEU A 57 -13.56 7.51 -8.36
CA LEU A 57 -12.56 8.12 -7.48
C LEU A 57 -11.16 8.08 -8.09
N PHE A 58 -10.76 6.96 -8.70
CA PHE A 58 -9.49 6.88 -9.44
C PHE A 58 -9.45 7.86 -10.62
N GLY A 59 -10.56 7.98 -11.36
CA GLY A 59 -10.66 8.84 -12.55
C GLY A 59 -10.58 10.35 -12.29
N ARG A 60 -10.60 10.78 -11.02
CA ARG A 60 -10.44 12.21 -10.69
C ARG A 60 -9.01 12.69 -10.87
N ASP A 61 -8.04 11.86 -10.48
CA ASP A 61 -6.62 12.24 -10.45
C ASP A 61 -5.77 11.42 -11.43
N TYR A 62 -6.34 10.41 -12.10
CA TYR A 62 -5.59 9.51 -12.97
C TYR A 62 -6.29 9.23 -14.29
N LYS A 63 -5.51 9.14 -15.36
CA LYS A 63 -5.89 8.36 -16.53
C LYS A 63 -5.67 6.89 -16.18
N TYR A 64 -6.67 6.05 -16.42
CA TYR A 64 -6.57 4.63 -16.14
C TYR A 64 -7.15 3.79 -17.27
N SER A 65 -6.64 2.57 -17.36
CA SER A 65 -7.20 1.45 -18.12
C SER A 65 -7.76 0.40 -17.16
N VAL A 66 -8.56 -0.52 -17.69
CA VAL A 66 -9.16 -1.61 -16.91
C VAL A 66 -8.61 -2.94 -17.41
N ILE A 67 -8.08 -3.73 -16.47
CA ILE A 67 -7.80 -5.15 -16.67
C ILE A 67 -9.09 -5.88 -16.32
N HIS A 68 -9.62 -6.63 -17.28
CA HIS A 68 -10.88 -7.34 -17.12
C HIS A 68 -10.66 -8.69 -16.43
N ASN A 69 -11.37 -8.91 -15.34
CA ASN A 69 -11.43 -10.16 -14.59
C ASN A 69 -12.87 -10.66 -14.57
N THR A 70 -13.44 -10.80 -15.77
CA THR A 70 -14.81 -11.25 -16.02
C THR A 70 -15.08 -12.52 -15.21
N ASN A 71 -16.12 -12.51 -14.39
CA ASN A 71 -16.53 -13.63 -13.53
C ASN A 71 -15.42 -14.23 -12.64
N GLY A 72 -14.31 -13.51 -12.41
CA GLY A 72 -13.18 -14.02 -11.64
C GLY A 72 -12.29 -15.03 -12.36
N GLU A 73 -12.33 -15.12 -13.70
CA GLU A 73 -11.57 -16.08 -14.50
C GLU A 73 -10.04 -15.97 -14.33
N VAL A 74 -9.55 -14.77 -14.02
CA VAL A 74 -8.15 -14.54 -13.69
C VAL A 74 -7.92 -14.83 -12.21
N CYS A 75 -8.69 -14.17 -11.34
CA CYS A 75 -8.67 -14.39 -9.91
C CYS A 75 -10.05 -14.12 -9.30
N GLY A 76 -10.71 -15.16 -8.77
CA GLY A 76 -12.02 -15.02 -8.13
C GLY A 76 -12.07 -14.14 -6.87
N HIS A 77 -10.91 -13.68 -6.40
CA HIS A 77 -10.74 -12.85 -5.22
C HIS A 77 -10.28 -11.42 -5.53
N TYR A 78 -10.16 -11.05 -6.82
CA TYR A 78 -9.86 -9.69 -7.26
C TYR A 78 -11.10 -9.05 -7.86
N PRO A 79 -11.18 -7.69 -7.92
CA PRO A 79 -12.29 -6.97 -8.57
C PRO A 79 -12.56 -7.50 -9.99
N GLN A 80 -13.77 -7.30 -10.53
CA GLN A 80 -14.06 -7.63 -11.93
C GLN A 80 -13.39 -6.63 -12.89
N GLN A 81 -13.25 -5.39 -12.44
CA GLN A 81 -12.64 -4.27 -13.13
C GLN A 81 -11.42 -3.81 -12.31
N ILE A 82 -10.26 -4.33 -12.69
CA ILE A 82 -9.00 -4.04 -12.00
C ILE A 82 -8.38 -2.81 -12.64
N VAL A 83 -8.21 -1.76 -11.86
CA VAL A 83 -7.68 -0.48 -12.31
C VAL A 83 -6.18 -0.58 -12.56
N PHE A 84 -5.77 -0.18 -13.76
CA PHE A 84 -4.38 0.08 -14.12
C PHE A 84 -4.21 1.59 -14.33
N LEU A 85 -3.53 2.26 -13.39
CA LEU A 85 -3.28 3.70 -13.45
C LEU A 85 -2.14 3.99 -14.43
N GLU A 86 -2.41 4.69 -15.53
CA GLU A 86 -1.42 4.91 -16.60
C GLU A 86 -0.52 6.10 -16.26
N TYR A 87 -1.14 7.22 -15.92
CA TYR A 87 -0.46 8.45 -15.52
C TYR A 87 -1.39 9.34 -14.69
N GLU A 88 -0.79 10.23 -13.91
CA GLU A 88 -1.51 11.26 -13.16
C GLU A 88 -2.10 12.29 -14.13
N SER A 89 -3.41 12.52 -14.02
CA SER A 89 -4.17 13.41 -14.91
C SER A 89 -4.61 14.64 -14.14
N THR A 90 -3.99 15.78 -14.46
CA THR A 90 -4.48 17.09 -14.03
C THR A 90 -5.40 17.66 -15.10
N GLU A 91 -6.46 18.38 -14.71
CA GLU A 91 -7.46 18.91 -15.66
C GLU A 91 -6.87 19.73 -16.82
N LEU A 92 -5.69 20.33 -16.62
CA LEU A 92 -4.95 21.14 -17.59
C LEU A 92 -4.21 20.33 -18.67
N HIS A 93 -4.01 19.02 -18.48
CA HIS A 93 -3.16 18.17 -19.33
C HIS A 93 -3.82 16.89 -19.87
N LYS A 94 -5.15 16.75 -19.71
CA LYS A 94 -5.93 15.56 -20.12
C LYS A 94 -5.70 15.09 -21.57
N ASP A 95 -5.36 16.00 -22.48
CA ASP A 95 -5.21 15.71 -23.91
C ASP A 95 -3.76 15.81 -24.45
N ARG A 96 -2.75 15.99 -23.57
CA ARG A 96 -1.35 16.17 -24.02
C ARG A 96 -0.52 14.88 -24.08
N PHE A 97 -0.98 13.81 -23.45
CA PHE A 97 -0.21 12.57 -23.30
C PHE A 97 -1.02 11.35 -23.72
N GLU A 98 -0.48 10.61 -24.67
CA GLU A 98 -0.96 9.28 -25.02
C GLU A 98 -0.22 8.24 -24.17
N SER A 99 -0.97 7.35 -23.53
CA SER A 99 -0.40 6.23 -22.80
C SER A 99 0.31 5.29 -23.76
N THR A 100 1.55 4.93 -23.46
CA THR A 100 2.31 3.93 -24.21
C THR A 100 1.94 2.50 -23.79
N VAL A 101 1.02 2.33 -22.84
CA VAL A 101 0.71 1.02 -22.27
C VAL A 101 -0.18 0.23 -23.21
N GLN A 102 0.31 -0.95 -23.60
CA GLN A 102 -0.44 -1.91 -24.38
C GLN A 102 -1.32 -2.75 -23.45
N ILE A 103 -2.51 -2.24 -23.11
CA ILE A 103 -3.44 -2.90 -22.18
C ILE A 103 -3.77 -4.35 -22.58
N THR A 104 -3.86 -4.64 -23.88
CA THR A 104 -4.08 -6.00 -24.41
C THR A 104 -2.93 -6.94 -24.07
N LYS A 105 -1.68 -6.47 -24.17
CA LYS A 105 -0.49 -7.22 -23.78
C LYS A 105 -0.43 -7.43 -22.26
N LEU A 106 -0.81 -6.42 -21.48
CA LEU A 106 -0.93 -6.55 -20.02
C LEU A 106 -1.98 -7.60 -19.65
N GLN A 107 -3.15 -7.58 -20.29
CA GLN A 107 -4.20 -8.58 -20.10
C GLN A 107 -3.72 -10.00 -20.41
N ASP A 108 -2.97 -10.22 -21.50
CA ASP A 108 -2.35 -11.51 -21.82
C ASP A 108 -1.38 -11.98 -20.73
N LEU A 109 -0.48 -11.09 -20.28
CA LEU A 109 0.49 -11.41 -19.23
C LEU A 109 -0.20 -11.76 -17.90
N VAL A 110 -1.27 -11.04 -17.55
CA VAL A 110 -2.10 -11.31 -16.37
C VAL A 110 -2.77 -12.68 -16.48
N ASN A 111 -3.40 -12.98 -17.63
CA ASN A 111 -4.06 -14.26 -17.88
C ASN A 111 -3.10 -15.45 -17.78
N ARG A 112 -1.86 -15.27 -18.23
CA ARG A 112 -0.86 -16.34 -18.28
C ARG A 112 -0.10 -16.52 -16.96
N SER A 113 0.07 -15.46 -16.18
CA SER A 113 0.79 -15.49 -14.89
C SER A 113 -0.07 -15.90 -13.70
N LYS A 114 -1.42 -15.96 -13.85
CA LYS A 114 -2.37 -16.20 -12.75
C LYS A 114 -2.07 -17.44 -11.89
N MET A 115 -1.42 -18.46 -12.42
CA MET A 115 -1.11 -19.70 -11.68
C MET A 115 0.13 -19.62 -10.79
N ALA A 116 0.98 -18.60 -10.96
CA ALA A 116 2.24 -18.53 -10.25
C ALA A 116 2.04 -18.31 -8.75
N ARG A 117 1.10 -17.47 -8.35
CA ARG A 117 0.95 -17.05 -6.96
C ARG A 117 -0.24 -17.72 -6.29
N CYS A 118 -0.15 -17.89 -4.97
CA CYS A 118 -1.19 -18.53 -4.17
C CYS A 118 -2.57 -17.92 -4.43
N ARG A 119 -3.62 -18.74 -4.37
CA ARG A 119 -5.02 -18.32 -4.64
C ARG A 119 -5.27 -17.68 -6.01
N GLY A 120 -4.31 -17.80 -6.93
CA GLY A 120 -4.42 -17.25 -8.27
C GLY A 120 -4.17 -15.74 -8.29
N ARG A 121 -3.61 -15.20 -7.20
CA ARG A 121 -3.45 -13.77 -6.98
C ARG A 121 -2.22 -13.31 -7.72
N PHE A 122 -2.35 -13.03 -9.00
CA PHE A 122 -1.27 -12.44 -9.79
C PHE A 122 -0.83 -11.09 -9.21
N VAL A 123 0.29 -10.57 -9.71
CA VAL A 123 0.82 -9.25 -9.32
C VAL A 123 -0.11 -8.15 -9.84
N CYS A 124 -0.78 -7.45 -8.92
CA CYS A 124 -1.77 -6.44 -9.26
C CYS A 124 -1.24 -5.04 -8.92
N PRO A 125 -1.12 -4.10 -9.88
CA PRO A 125 -0.84 -2.69 -9.58
C PRO A 125 -2.03 -2.07 -8.85
N VAL A 126 -1.76 -1.23 -7.84
CA VAL A 126 -2.81 -0.62 -7.00
C VAL A 126 -2.57 0.85 -6.65
N ILE A 127 -1.33 1.32 -6.73
CA ILE A 127 -0.96 2.74 -6.57
C ILE A 127 0.02 3.09 -7.67
N LEU A 128 -0.11 4.29 -8.23
CA LEU A 128 0.88 4.92 -9.09
C LEU A 128 1.40 6.15 -8.35
N TYR A 129 2.72 6.25 -8.22
CA TYR A 129 3.38 7.37 -7.56
C TYR A 129 4.68 7.70 -8.28
N ASN A 130 4.86 8.93 -8.75
CA ASN A 130 6.03 9.37 -9.52
C ASN A 130 6.36 8.40 -10.69
N GLY A 131 5.36 7.95 -11.45
CA GLY A 131 5.56 7.01 -12.56
C GLY A 131 5.82 5.55 -12.15
N LYS A 132 5.94 5.25 -10.85
CA LYS A 132 6.22 3.91 -10.33
C LYS A 132 4.96 3.22 -9.84
N HIS A 133 4.82 1.94 -10.21
CA HIS A 133 3.74 1.12 -9.69
C HIS A 133 4.09 0.49 -8.34
N ILE A 134 3.19 0.67 -7.37
CA ILE A 134 3.14 -0.19 -6.19
C ILE A 134 2.12 -1.27 -6.49
N CYS A 135 2.59 -2.50 -6.49
CA CYS A 135 1.84 -3.71 -6.72
C CYS A 135 1.60 -4.47 -5.42
N ARG A 136 0.56 -5.29 -5.43
CA ARG A 136 0.25 -6.22 -4.35
C ARG A 136 0.05 -7.62 -4.88
N SER A 137 0.32 -8.61 -4.04
CA SER A 137 0.07 -10.00 -4.39
C SER A 137 0.08 -10.94 -3.18
N SER A 138 -0.02 -12.23 -3.43
CA SER A 138 0.39 -13.27 -2.48
C SER A 138 1.80 -13.79 -2.79
N THR A 139 2.33 -14.66 -1.94
CA THR A 139 3.56 -15.42 -2.22
C THR A 139 3.37 -16.42 -3.36
N LEU A 140 4.48 -17.06 -3.75
CA LEU A 140 4.53 -18.11 -4.77
C LEU A 140 3.75 -19.38 -4.35
N ALA A 141 2.92 -19.89 -5.27
CA ALA A 141 2.20 -21.15 -5.13
C ALA A 141 3.14 -22.35 -4.95
N GLY A 142 2.82 -23.21 -3.99
CA GLY A 142 3.52 -24.48 -3.81
C GLY A 142 3.08 -25.55 -4.81
N TRP A 143 3.74 -26.69 -4.72
CA TRP A 143 3.54 -27.86 -5.58
C TRP A 143 2.09 -28.36 -5.60
N GLY A 144 1.51 -28.61 -4.42
CA GLY A 144 0.14 -29.14 -4.33
C GLY A 144 -0.92 -28.18 -4.88
N GLU A 145 -0.68 -26.87 -4.78
CA GLU A 145 -1.58 -25.86 -5.37
C GLU A 145 -1.44 -25.79 -6.88
N LEU A 146 -0.22 -25.90 -7.42
CA LEU A 146 0.01 -25.86 -8.87
C LEU A 146 -0.55 -27.10 -9.56
N TYR A 147 -0.27 -28.30 -9.04
CA TYR A 147 -0.78 -29.55 -9.60
C TYR A 147 -2.27 -29.76 -9.32
N GLY A 148 -2.78 -29.36 -8.15
CA GLY A 148 -4.21 -29.42 -7.89
C GLY A 148 -5.03 -28.56 -8.85
N ARG A 149 -4.47 -27.46 -9.36
CA ARG A 149 -5.10 -26.60 -10.37
C ARG A 149 -4.90 -27.09 -11.79
N THR A 150 -3.69 -27.53 -12.12
CA THR A 150 -3.38 -28.05 -13.46
C THR A 150 -4.07 -29.40 -13.72
N GLY A 151 -4.14 -30.28 -12.72
CA GLY A 151 -4.84 -31.56 -12.78
C GLY A 151 -6.35 -31.41 -12.88
N TYR A 152 -6.95 -30.37 -12.26
CA TYR A 152 -8.38 -30.06 -12.47
C TYR A 152 -8.65 -29.56 -13.89
N ASN A 153 -7.76 -28.76 -14.49
CA ASN A 153 -7.88 -28.39 -15.90
C ASN A 153 -7.65 -29.60 -16.82
N TYR A 154 -6.72 -30.50 -16.50
CA TYR A 154 -6.44 -31.68 -17.33
C TYR A 154 -7.59 -32.72 -17.30
N ILE A 155 -8.29 -32.86 -16.17
CA ILE A 155 -9.35 -33.85 -15.98
C ILE A 155 -10.74 -33.32 -16.41
N PHE A 156 -10.97 -32.00 -16.37
CA PHE A 156 -12.28 -31.39 -16.69
C PHE A 156 -12.29 -30.50 -17.94
N SER A 157 -11.15 -30.19 -18.57
CA SER A 157 -11.13 -29.73 -19.96
C SER A 157 -11.28 -30.93 -20.88
N GLY A 158 -12.51 -31.46 -20.92
CA GLY A 158 -12.92 -32.48 -21.88
C GLY A 158 -12.44 -32.11 -23.27
N GLY A 159 -11.83 -33.09 -23.95
CA GLY A 159 -11.09 -32.93 -25.18
C GLY A 159 -11.77 -32.02 -26.19
N THR A 160 -11.09 -30.93 -26.54
CA THR A 160 -11.12 -30.35 -27.87
C THR A 160 -9.69 -30.06 -28.27
N ASP A 161 -9.27 -30.90 -29.21
CA ASP A 161 -8.13 -30.85 -30.11
C ASP A 161 -7.58 -29.45 -30.37
N ASP A 162 -6.25 -29.30 -30.21
CA ASP A 162 -5.38 -28.39 -30.96
C ASP A 162 -3.94 -28.47 -30.39
N THR A 163 -3.27 -29.61 -30.56
CA THR A 163 -1.79 -29.61 -30.67
C THR A 163 -1.34 -30.79 -31.52
N TRP A 164 -1.28 -30.54 -32.82
CA TRP A 164 -0.53 -31.34 -33.79
C TRP A 164 0.96 -31.38 -33.42
N GLY A 165 1.55 -32.58 -33.42
CA GLY A 165 2.99 -32.79 -33.64
C GLY A 165 3.81 -33.19 -32.42
N ALA A 166 3.73 -34.45 -32.01
CA ALA A 166 4.88 -35.19 -31.47
C ALA A 166 4.67 -36.68 -31.76
N GLU A 167 5.49 -37.21 -32.65
CA GLU A 167 5.56 -38.62 -33.01
C GLU A 167 5.92 -39.48 -31.79
N SER A 168 5.39 -40.70 -31.83
CA SER A 168 5.58 -41.79 -30.88
C SER A 168 7.05 -42.10 -30.56
N GLU A 169 7.42 -42.06 -29.28
CA GLU A 169 8.65 -42.66 -28.72
C GLU A 169 8.33 -43.30 -27.35
N PRO A 170 9.08 -44.34 -26.93
CA PRO A 170 8.60 -45.45 -26.12
C PRO A 170 8.57 -45.18 -24.60
N GLU A 171 7.81 -46.02 -23.90
CA GLU A 171 7.72 -46.12 -22.44
C GLU A 171 9.10 -46.29 -21.79
N VAL A 172 9.50 -45.31 -20.94
CA VAL A 172 10.69 -45.33 -20.09
C VAL A 172 10.25 -45.22 -18.63
N PRO A 173 10.90 -45.90 -17.65
CA PRO A 173 10.34 -46.12 -16.31
C PRO A 173 10.03 -44.83 -15.52
N GLU A 174 8.90 -44.85 -14.82
CA GLU A 174 8.13 -43.70 -14.28
C GLU A 174 8.73 -42.90 -13.10
N ASP A 175 10.04 -42.89 -12.84
CA ASP A 175 10.59 -42.15 -11.65
C ASP A 175 11.40 -40.88 -12.00
N ASP A 176 12.13 -40.86 -13.12
CA ASP A 176 12.95 -39.69 -13.52
C ASP A 176 12.25 -38.72 -14.47
N SER A 177 11.21 -39.16 -15.19
CA SER A 177 10.44 -38.32 -16.12
C SER A 177 9.58 -37.27 -15.41
N VAL A 178 9.04 -37.63 -14.25
CA VAL A 178 8.18 -36.76 -13.41
C VAL A 178 8.98 -35.55 -12.93
N ARG A 179 10.15 -35.77 -12.33
CA ARG A 179 11.03 -34.70 -11.80
C ARG A 179 11.45 -33.68 -12.86
N ASN A 180 11.66 -34.10 -14.09
CA ASN A 180 12.05 -33.23 -15.19
C ASN A 180 10.88 -32.38 -15.69
N GLY A 181 9.68 -32.96 -15.81
CA GLY A 181 8.45 -32.22 -16.13
C GLY A 181 8.09 -31.15 -15.08
N ASP A 182 8.36 -31.45 -13.81
CA ASP A 182 8.07 -30.56 -12.70
C ASP A 182 8.91 -29.27 -12.72
N SER A 183 10.22 -29.41 -12.97
CA SER A 183 11.11 -28.25 -13.10
C SER A 183 10.66 -27.36 -14.25
N GLN A 184 10.33 -27.97 -15.40
CA GLN A 184 9.86 -27.25 -16.58
C GLN A 184 8.54 -26.50 -16.34
N LEU A 185 7.60 -27.10 -15.60
CA LEU A 185 6.34 -26.44 -15.23
C LEU A 185 6.59 -25.23 -14.33
N PHE A 186 7.43 -25.38 -13.29
CA PHE A 186 7.79 -24.26 -12.43
C PHE A 186 8.50 -23.16 -13.22
N ASP A 187 9.47 -23.49 -14.06
CA ASP A 187 10.20 -22.50 -14.87
C ASP A 187 9.27 -21.75 -15.82
N LYS A 188 8.32 -22.45 -16.44
CA LYS A 188 7.29 -21.84 -17.29
C LYS A 188 6.40 -20.88 -16.48
N VAL A 189 5.84 -21.33 -15.37
CA VAL A 189 4.87 -20.56 -14.57
C VAL A 189 5.54 -19.37 -13.87
N ARG A 190 6.72 -19.58 -13.29
CA ARG A 190 7.53 -18.54 -12.64
C ARG A 190 8.08 -17.54 -13.65
N GLY A 191 8.49 -18.02 -14.82
CA GLY A 191 8.91 -17.16 -15.93
C GLY A 191 7.79 -16.21 -16.40
N LEU A 192 6.53 -16.64 -16.36
CA LEU A 192 5.38 -15.77 -16.66
C LEU A 192 5.13 -14.72 -15.57
N ASP A 193 5.28 -15.08 -14.28
CA ASP A 193 5.24 -14.13 -13.16
C ASP A 193 6.34 -13.06 -13.28
N ILE A 194 7.57 -13.49 -13.58
CA ILE A 194 8.72 -12.60 -13.80
C ILE A 194 8.49 -11.66 -14.98
N LYS A 195 7.90 -12.16 -16.09
CA LYS A 195 7.52 -11.32 -17.24
C LYS A 195 6.50 -10.25 -16.85
N LEU A 196 5.49 -10.60 -16.05
CA LEU A 196 4.50 -9.63 -15.55
C LEU A 196 5.16 -8.61 -14.61
N LEU A 197 6.00 -9.05 -13.67
CA LEU A 197 6.75 -8.16 -12.77
C LEU A 197 7.57 -7.13 -13.55
N ARG A 198 8.34 -7.58 -14.55
CA ARG A 198 9.14 -6.71 -15.42
C ARG A 198 8.28 -5.78 -16.26
N TYR A 199 7.12 -6.24 -16.75
CA TYR A 199 6.20 -5.38 -17.50
C TYR A 199 5.62 -4.25 -16.63
N LEU A 200 5.39 -4.51 -15.35
CA LEU A 200 4.95 -3.52 -14.36
C LEU A 200 6.11 -2.70 -13.76
N SER A 201 7.32 -2.81 -14.33
CA SER A 201 8.56 -2.20 -13.86
C SER A 201 8.90 -2.51 -12.40
N VAL A 202 8.40 -3.62 -11.84
CA VAL A 202 8.72 -4.01 -10.47
C VAL A 202 10.16 -4.51 -10.40
N HIS A 203 10.95 -3.94 -9.50
CA HIS A 203 12.29 -4.42 -9.17
C HIS A 203 12.40 -4.79 -7.68
N TYR A 204 11.66 -4.11 -6.81
CA TYR A 204 11.66 -4.34 -5.37
C TYR A 204 10.54 -5.29 -4.97
N ILE A 205 10.87 -6.36 -4.23
CA ILE A 205 9.88 -7.32 -3.72
C ILE A 205 9.95 -7.34 -2.19
N CYS A 206 8.91 -6.83 -1.56
CA CYS A 206 8.71 -6.82 -0.12
C CYS A 206 7.92 -8.06 0.33
N ASP A 207 8.61 -8.98 0.98
CA ASP A 207 8.05 -10.19 1.57
C ASP A 207 7.83 -10.01 3.08
N LEU A 208 6.56 -10.01 3.48
CA LEU A 208 6.12 -9.86 4.88
C LEU A 208 6.02 -11.20 5.64
N MET A 209 6.38 -12.33 5.01
CA MET A 209 6.30 -13.66 5.61
C MET A 209 7.33 -13.83 6.73
N VAL A 210 6.87 -14.38 7.86
CA VAL A 210 7.73 -14.81 8.98
C VAL A 210 8.33 -16.19 8.72
N GLU A 211 7.78 -16.90 7.73
CA GLU A 211 8.25 -18.19 7.27
C GLU A 211 8.87 -18.12 5.86
N ASN A 212 9.78 -19.04 5.54
CA ASN A 212 10.30 -19.27 4.19
C ASN A 212 9.28 -20.02 3.32
N LYS A 213 8.59 -20.99 3.94
CA LYS A 213 7.55 -21.82 3.32
C LYS A 213 6.42 -22.01 4.30
N LYS A 214 5.17 -21.88 3.83
CA LYS A 214 4.03 -22.19 4.69
C LYS A 214 3.71 -23.68 4.64
N VAL A 215 3.73 -24.34 5.79
CA VAL A 215 3.24 -25.71 5.96
C VAL A 215 1.78 -25.71 6.40
N LYS A 216 0.96 -26.58 5.79
CA LYS A 216 -0.38 -26.94 6.26
C LYS A 216 -0.55 -28.44 6.13
N PHE A 217 -1.04 -29.10 7.18
CA PHE A 217 -1.24 -30.57 7.21
C PHE A 217 0.01 -31.36 6.79
N GLY A 218 1.19 -30.91 7.20
CA GLY A 218 2.48 -31.54 6.82
C GLY A 218 2.98 -31.23 5.41
N LEU A 219 2.23 -30.48 4.60
CA LEU A 219 2.60 -30.15 3.22
C LEU A 219 3.01 -28.68 3.07
N ASN A 220 4.09 -28.44 2.32
CA ASN A 220 4.49 -27.11 1.88
C ASN A 220 3.47 -26.57 0.86
N VAL A 221 2.59 -25.69 1.30
CA VAL A 221 1.55 -25.10 0.46
C VAL A 221 2.05 -23.87 -0.29
N THR A 222 3.08 -23.20 0.22
CA THR A 222 3.65 -21.99 -0.42
C THR A 222 5.17 -21.94 -0.27
N SER A 223 5.82 -21.15 -1.13
CA SER A 223 7.24 -20.81 -1.00
C SER A 223 7.43 -19.31 -1.19
N SER A 224 8.39 -18.71 -0.51
CA SER A 224 8.82 -17.34 -0.79
C SER A 224 9.88 -17.33 -1.89
N GLU A 225 9.92 -16.24 -2.65
CA GLU A 225 10.97 -15.86 -3.60
C GLU A 225 12.37 -15.98 -2.96
N LYS A 226 12.49 -15.70 -1.65
CA LYS A 226 13.77 -15.71 -0.92
C LYS A 226 14.41 -17.10 -0.78
N VAL A 227 13.64 -18.16 -0.99
CA VAL A 227 14.13 -19.56 -0.96
C VAL A 227 13.90 -20.27 -2.30
N ASP A 228 13.83 -19.52 -3.39
CA ASP A 228 13.80 -20.09 -4.73
C ASP A 228 15.14 -20.73 -5.09
N LYS A 229 15.19 -22.06 -5.07
CA LYS A 229 16.42 -22.83 -5.35
C LYS A 229 16.99 -22.58 -6.74
N ALA A 230 16.12 -22.28 -7.71
CA ALA A 230 16.51 -22.00 -9.09
C ALA A 230 16.97 -20.54 -9.29
N GLN A 231 16.93 -19.70 -8.25
CA GLN A 231 17.36 -18.30 -8.28
C GLN A 231 16.71 -17.49 -9.42
N ARG A 232 15.47 -17.82 -9.80
CA ARG A 232 14.78 -17.16 -10.93
C ARG A 232 14.46 -15.70 -10.64
N TYR A 233 14.33 -15.36 -9.37
CA TYR A 233 14.06 -14.02 -8.89
C TYR A 233 15.33 -13.24 -8.49
N ALA A 234 16.53 -13.74 -8.83
CA ALA A 234 17.80 -13.11 -8.44
C ALA A 234 18.01 -11.70 -9.02
N ASP A 235 17.37 -11.38 -10.16
CA ASP A 235 17.43 -10.04 -10.77
C ASP A 235 16.57 -9.00 -10.03
N PHE A 236 15.77 -9.43 -9.05
CA PHE A 236 14.96 -8.55 -8.22
C PHE A 236 15.64 -8.32 -6.88
N THR A 237 15.42 -7.13 -6.32
CA THR A 237 15.87 -6.82 -4.97
C THR A 237 14.84 -7.30 -3.96
N LEU A 238 15.14 -8.42 -3.29
CA LEU A 238 14.27 -9.03 -2.28
C LEU A 238 14.48 -8.39 -0.90
N LEU A 239 13.37 -7.99 -0.26
CA LEU A 239 13.31 -7.45 1.09
C LEU A 239 12.54 -8.44 1.96
N SER A 240 13.26 -9.22 2.78
CA SER A 240 12.64 -10.10 3.77
C SER A 240 12.36 -9.26 5.00
N VAL A 241 11.11 -8.84 5.18
CA VAL A 241 10.66 -7.97 6.29
C VAL A 241 9.55 -8.67 7.07
N PRO A 242 9.90 -9.71 7.85
CA PRO A 242 8.92 -10.57 8.50
C PRO A 242 8.00 -9.75 9.41
N TYR A 243 6.69 -9.93 9.28
CA TYR A 243 5.67 -9.19 10.03
C TYR A 243 4.59 -10.13 10.57
N PRO A 244 4.08 -9.91 11.80
CA PRO A 244 3.12 -10.80 12.45
C PRO A 244 1.85 -11.07 11.62
N GLY A 245 1.38 -12.31 11.66
CA GLY A 245 0.13 -12.75 11.02
C GLY A 245 -1.12 -12.16 11.68
N CYS A 246 -2.30 -12.36 11.09
CA CYS A 246 -3.53 -11.81 11.65
C CYS A 246 -3.88 -12.42 13.02
N GLU A 247 -3.40 -13.62 13.32
CA GLU A 247 -3.57 -14.30 14.59
C GLU A 247 -3.02 -13.49 15.77
N PHE A 248 -1.88 -12.82 15.58
CA PHE A 248 -1.26 -11.95 16.59
C PHE A 248 -2.10 -10.73 16.95
N PHE A 249 -2.97 -10.26 16.04
CA PHE A 249 -3.83 -9.11 16.31
C PHE A 249 -4.99 -9.43 17.25
N LYS A 250 -5.15 -10.71 17.66
CA LYS A 250 -5.98 -11.05 18.82
C LYS A 250 -5.42 -10.41 20.08
N ASP A 251 -4.11 -10.46 20.29
CA ASP A 251 -3.45 -9.90 21.48
C ASP A 251 -3.60 -8.37 21.53
N TYR A 252 -3.58 -7.72 20.36
CA TYR A 252 -3.89 -6.29 20.24
C TYR A 252 -5.30 -5.95 20.73
N LYS A 253 -6.29 -6.78 20.39
CA LYS A 253 -7.66 -6.63 20.89
C LYS A 253 -7.75 -6.90 22.39
N ASP A 254 -7.08 -7.95 22.86
CA ASP A 254 -7.09 -8.36 24.27
C ASP A 254 -6.37 -7.32 25.17
N ARG A 255 -5.58 -6.41 24.58
CA ARG A 255 -4.97 -5.22 25.20
C ARG A 255 -5.77 -3.94 24.95
N ASP A 256 -7.10 -4.05 24.79
CA ASP A 256 -8.01 -2.92 24.53
C ASP A 256 -7.52 -2.01 23.39
N TYR A 257 -7.01 -2.62 22.31
CA TYR A 257 -6.51 -1.88 21.15
C TYR A 257 -5.30 -0.96 21.44
N THR A 258 -4.46 -1.35 22.41
CA THR A 258 -3.17 -0.72 22.70
C THR A 258 -2.02 -1.54 22.11
N ALA A 259 -1.33 -0.98 21.11
CA ALA A 259 -0.26 -1.66 20.37
C ALA A 259 1.13 -1.36 20.95
N GLU A 260 1.27 -0.30 21.73
CA GLU A 260 2.49 0.06 22.43
C GLU A 260 2.88 -1.03 23.44
N GLY A 261 4.14 -1.45 23.38
CA GLY A 261 4.67 -2.57 24.17
C GLY A 261 4.13 -3.95 23.79
N LEU A 262 3.32 -4.09 22.72
CA LEU A 262 2.89 -5.39 22.21
C LEU A 262 3.97 -5.96 21.27
N VAL A 263 4.81 -6.87 21.77
CA VAL A 263 5.92 -7.48 21.04
C VAL A 263 5.55 -8.87 20.54
N PHE A 264 5.86 -9.17 19.28
CA PHE A 264 5.63 -10.49 18.69
C PHE A 264 6.61 -11.52 19.27
N ASN A 265 6.13 -12.72 19.60
CA ASN A 265 7.02 -13.80 20.03
C ASN A 265 7.77 -14.38 18.80
N TRP A 266 9.05 -14.06 18.65
CA TRP A 266 9.88 -14.58 17.56
C TRP A 266 10.38 -16.00 17.77
N ASN A 267 10.28 -16.52 19.00
CA ASN A 267 10.67 -17.88 19.36
C ASN A 267 9.51 -18.86 19.11
N GLN A 268 9.09 -18.96 17.84
CA GLN A 268 8.06 -19.89 17.39
C GLN A 268 8.62 -20.78 16.29
N ASP A 269 8.29 -22.08 16.29
CA ASP A 269 8.90 -23.07 15.39
C ASP A 269 8.69 -22.77 13.89
N PHE A 270 7.62 -22.06 13.54
CA PHE A 270 7.33 -21.69 12.16
C PHE A 270 8.03 -20.40 11.71
N VAL A 271 8.75 -19.71 12.59
CA VAL A 271 9.47 -18.46 12.29
C VAL A 271 10.90 -18.80 11.88
N ASP A 272 11.13 -18.87 10.57
CA ASP A 272 12.43 -19.23 9.99
C ASP A 272 12.93 -18.22 8.93
N ALA A 273 12.22 -17.10 8.74
CA ALA A 273 12.64 -16.02 7.84
C ALA A 273 13.24 -14.84 8.62
N PRO A 274 14.56 -14.61 8.58
CA PRO A 274 15.18 -13.46 9.20
C PRO A 274 14.86 -12.16 8.46
N LEU A 275 15.03 -11.03 9.15
CA LEU A 275 15.03 -9.71 8.52
C LEU A 275 16.27 -9.57 7.63
N THR A 276 16.05 -9.34 6.33
CA THR A 276 17.11 -9.13 5.35
C THR A 276 16.75 -7.94 4.47
N ILE A 277 17.53 -6.86 4.61
CA ILE A 277 17.37 -5.62 3.84
C ILE A 277 18.71 -5.30 3.19
N PRO A 278 18.75 -5.00 1.87
CA PRO A 278 19.97 -4.55 1.20
C PRO A 278 20.59 -3.33 1.88
N ALA A 279 21.92 -3.32 1.98
CA ALA A 279 22.66 -2.29 2.70
C ALA A 279 22.41 -0.86 2.15
N CYS A 280 22.08 -0.72 0.87
CA CYS A 280 21.74 0.57 0.26
C CYS A 280 20.52 1.25 0.90
N PHE A 281 19.56 0.50 1.43
CA PHE A 281 18.34 1.05 2.04
C PHE A 281 18.44 1.28 3.55
N THR A 282 19.46 0.75 4.21
CA THR A 282 19.57 0.83 5.69
C THR A 282 20.26 2.12 6.16
N LYS A 283 21.19 2.66 5.37
CA LYS A 283 22.09 3.76 5.79
C LYS A 283 21.38 5.08 6.11
N ASN A 284 20.28 5.39 5.42
CA ASN A 284 19.63 6.71 5.49
C ASN A 284 18.42 6.76 6.43
N LEU A 285 18.00 5.63 7.01
CA LEU A 285 16.78 5.56 7.81
C LEU A 285 17.00 5.76 9.31
N ASN A 286 18.25 5.67 9.79
CA ASN A 286 18.60 5.75 11.21
C ASN A 286 17.75 4.80 12.09
N ILE A 287 17.63 3.55 11.64
CA ILE A 287 16.90 2.48 12.32
C ILE A 287 17.89 1.38 12.69
N ASN A 288 17.88 0.94 13.94
CA ASN A 288 18.68 -0.21 14.37
C ASN A 288 17.99 -1.53 14.00
N TRP A 289 18.17 -1.99 12.77
CA TRP A 289 17.54 -3.20 12.24
C TRP A 289 17.88 -4.49 13.02
N SER A 290 19.00 -4.52 13.77
CA SER A 290 19.37 -5.69 14.57
C SER A 290 18.40 -5.97 15.73
N GLU A 291 17.68 -4.95 16.19
CA GLU A 291 16.74 -5.02 17.31
C GLU A 291 15.31 -5.34 16.86
N TYR A 292 15.09 -5.71 15.60
CA TYR A 292 13.73 -5.86 15.05
C TYR A 292 12.84 -6.83 15.83
N GLN A 293 13.44 -7.82 16.48
CA GLN A 293 12.72 -8.79 17.30
C GLN A 293 12.21 -8.23 18.63
N SER A 294 12.79 -7.12 19.10
CA SER A 294 12.41 -6.43 20.32
C SER A 294 11.38 -5.32 20.11
N TRP A 295 11.15 -4.93 18.86
CA TRP A 295 10.20 -3.86 18.54
C TRP A 295 8.77 -4.27 18.87
N ASP A 296 8.04 -3.34 19.49
CA ASP A 296 6.60 -3.48 19.59
C ASP A 296 5.94 -3.31 18.20
N LEU A 297 4.66 -3.67 18.13
CA LEU A 297 3.87 -3.61 16.92
C LEU A 297 3.86 -2.20 16.30
N VAL A 298 3.93 -1.14 17.11
CA VAL A 298 3.98 0.23 16.63
C VAL A 298 5.30 0.52 15.93
N HIS A 299 6.43 0.31 16.61
CA HIS A 299 7.77 0.54 16.09
C HIS A 299 8.04 -0.32 14.85
N GLN A 300 7.64 -1.58 14.86
CA GLN A 300 7.80 -2.48 13.72
C GLN A 300 7.05 -1.96 12.49
N THR A 301 5.78 -1.56 12.66
CA THR A 301 4.95 -1.03 11.56
C THR A 301 5.51 0.29 11.04
N GLN A 302 5.94 1.19 11.93
CA GLN A 302 6.57 2.47 11.56
C GLN A 302 7.86 2.26 10.76
N ASN A 303 8.75 1.37 11.23
CA ASN A 303 10.04 1.14 10.59
C ASN A 303 9.88 0.51 9.21
N TYR A 304 8.96 -0.43 9.05
CA TYR A 304 8.68 -1.02 7.74
C TYR A 304 8.00 -0.02 6.81
N LEU A 305 7.06 0.81 7.30
CA LEU A 305 6.47 1.87 6.46
C LEU A 305 7.54 2.87 5.98
N LYS A 306 8.46 3.30 6.86
CA LYS A 306 9.60 4.16 6.48
C LYS A 306 10.48 3.51 5.42
N LEU A 307 10.75 2.21 5.54
CA LEU A 307 11.50 1.47 4.54
C LEU A 307 10.80 1.49 3.18
N LEU A 308 9.51 1.19 3.13
CA LEU A 308 8.75 1.17 1.87
C LEU A 308 8.65 2.56 1.24
N LEU A 309 8.44 3.61 2.06
CA LEU A 309 8.47 5.00 1.60
C LEU A 309 9.86 5.39 1.08
N HIS A 310 10.94 4.95 1.73
CA HIS A 310 12.31 5.20 1.26
C HIS A 310 12.55 4.57 -0.11
N ILE A 311 12.15 3.31 -0.27
CA ILE A 311 12.38 2.54 -1.49
C ILE A 311 11.61 3.13 -2.66
N ILE A 312 10.32 3.45 -2.49
CA ILE A 312 9.54 4.02 -3.59
C ILE A 312 10.02 5.44 -3.97
N ASN A 313 10.64 6.17 -3.04
CA ASN A 313 11.27 7.47 -3.28
C ASN A 313 12.70 7.42 -3.82
N SER A 314 13.24 6.24 -4.11
CA SER A 314 14.57 6.12 -4.74
C SER A 314 14.60 6.83 -6.10
N ASP A 315 15.76 7.28 -6.56
CA ASP A 315 15.88 8.03 -7.84
C ASP A 315 15.81 7.14 -9.10
N ASP A 316 15.52 5.85 -8.96
CA ASP A 316 15.29 4.93 -10.09
C ASP A 316 13.85 5.02 -10.64
N GLU A 317 13.52 4.22 -11.65
CA GLU A 317 12.16 4.07 -12.19
C GLU A 317 11.48 2.76 -11.72
N SER A 318 11.93 2.21 -10.60
CA SER A 318 11.56 0.86 -10.17
C SER A 318 10.32 0.82 -9.28
N GLY A 319 9.36 0.00 -9.65
CA GLY A 319 8.17 -0.33 -8.88
C GLY A 319 8.45 -1.29 -7.71
N LEU A 320 7.44 -1.41 -6.85
CA LEU A 320 7.47 -2.18 -5.59
C LEU A 320 6.34 -3.19 -5.55
N LEU A 321 6.62 -4.46 -5.32
CA LEU A 321 5.63 -5.47 -4.94
C LEU A 321 5.61 -5.63 -3.42
N VAL A 322 4.44 -5.52 -2.80
CA VAL A 322 4.21 -5.92 -1.40
C VAL A 322 3.38 -7.20 -1.35
N HIS A 323 3.87 -8.24 -0.67
CA HIS A 323 3.12 -9.48 -0.52
C HIS A 323 3.31 -10.15 0.86
N CYS A 324 2.44 -11.11 1.13
CA CYS A 324 2.55 -12.06 2.24
C CYS A 324 2.01 -13.42 1.77
N ILE A 325 1.80 -14.39 2.67
CA ILE A 325 1.32 -15.73 2.30
C ILE A 325 0.07 -15.68 1.40
N SER A 326 -1.01 -15.05 1.88
CA SER A 326 -2.32 -15.05 1.20
C SER A 326 -2.60 -13.78 0.43
N GLY A 327 -1.86 -12.70 0.68
CA GLY A 327 -2.15 -11.35 0.18
C GLY A 327 -3.38 -10.68 0.81
N TRP A 328 -3.97 -11.27 1.86
CA TRP A 328 -5.21 -10.79 2.48
C TRP A 328 -5.01 -9.88 3.68
N ASP A 329 -3.94 -10.04 4.47
CA ASP A 329 -3.84 -9.43 5.80
C ASP A 329 -2.79 -8.33 5.88
N ARG A 330 -1.52 -8.73 5.96
CA ARG A 330 -0.36 -7.83 6.05
C ARG A 330 -0.19 -6.99 4.80
N THR A 331 -0.53 -7.56 3.64
CA THR A 331 -0.43 -6.89 2.35
C THR A 331 -1.32 -5.63 2.27
N PRO A 332 -2.65 -5.70 2.46
CA PRO A 332 -3.45 -4.49 2.44
C PRO A 332 -3.16 -3.54 3.60
N LEU A 333 -2.67 -4.02 4.76
CA LEU A 333 -2.17 -3.12 5.81
C LEU A 333 -1.10 -2.17 5.26
N PHE A 334 -0.01 -2.70 4.69
CA PHE A 334 1.08 -1.85 4.19
C PHE A 334 0.71 -1.09 2.91
N VAL A 335 -0.09 -1.66 2.01
CA VAL A 335 -0.59 -0.95 0.82
C VAL A 335 -1.46 0.25 1.23
N SER A 336 -2.39 0.08 2.17
CA SER A 336 -3.24 1.17 2.66
C SER A 336 -2.45 2.23 3.43
N LEU A 337 -1.47 1.82 4.25
CA LEU A 337 -0.60 2.78 4.94
C LEU A 337 0.26 3.59 3.96
N LEU A 338 0.78 2.96 2.89
CA LEU A 338 1.47 3.68 1.82
C LEU A 338 0.53 4.66 1.11
N ARG A 339 -0.66 4.21 0.68
CA ARG A 339 -1.66 5.05 0.01
C ARG A 339 -2.03 6.27 0.86
N LEU A 340 -2.38 6.05 2.13
CA LEU A 340 -2.80 7.12 3.04
C LEU A 340 -1.65 8.05 3.42
N SER A 341 -0.44 7.52 3.56
CA SER A 341 0.75 8.33 3.81
C SER A 341 1.08 9.25 2.62
N LEU A 342 1.06 8.71 1.40
CA LEU A 342 1.29 9.49 0.18
C LEU A 342 0.15 10.50 -0.06
N TRP A 343 -1.10 10.10 0.19
CA TRP A 343 -2.25 10.99 0.06
C TRP A 343 -2.20 12.14 1.07
N ALA A 344 -1.74 11.90 2.31
CA ALA A 344 -1.62 12.95 3.30
C ALA A 344 -0.57 14.01 2.93
N ASP A 345 0.37 13.65 2.05
CA ASP A 345 1.31 14.57 1.41
C ASP A 345 0.72 15.21 0.13
N GLY A 346 -0.50 14.88 -0.28
CA GLY A 346 -1.06 15.31 -1.58
C GLY A 346 -0.33 14.71 -2.78
N ALA A 347 0.46 13.65 -2.58
CA ALA A 347 1.31 13.06 -3.60
C ALA A 347 0.59 12.01 -4.47
N VAL A 348 -0.54 11.49 -3.99
CA VAL A 348 -1.45 10.61 -4.73
C VAL A 348 -2.88 10.96 -4.34
N HIS A 349 -3.84 10.74 -5.24
CA HIS A 349 -5.27 11.01 -4.98
C HIS A 349 -5.52 12.44 -4.45
N ALA A 350 -4.79 13.42 -5.00
CA ALA A 350 -4.70 14.77 -4.44
C ALA A 350 -6.06 15.49 -4.33
N SER A 351 -7.03 15.18 -5.21
CA SER A 351 -8.37 15.78 -5.16
C SER A 351 -9.35 15.09 -4.21
N LEU A 352 -8.98 13.94 -3.63
CA LEU A 352 -9.88 13.18 -2.77
C LEU A 352 -9.93 13.75 -1.35
N GLU A 353 -11.14 13.98 -0.86
CA GLU A 353 -11.42 14.34 0.53
C GLU A 353 -11.17 13.17 1.49
N PRO A 354 -10.99 13.41 2.82
CA PRO A 354 -10.74 12.36 3.80
C PRO A 354 -11.72 11.17 3.75
N ALA A 355 -13.02 11.44 3.59
CA ALA A 355 -14.03 10.40 3.48
C ALA A 355 -13.90 9.59 2.17
N GLU A 356 -13.47 10.21 1.08
CA GLU A 356 -13.38 9.58 -0.23
C GLU A 356 -12.13 8.70 -0.34
N ILE A 357 -10.98 9.16 0.16
CA ILE A 357 -9.79 8.31 0.25
C ILE A 357 -10.00 7.15 1.21
N LEU A 358 -10.73 7.36 2.31
CA LEU A 358 -11.09 6.31 3.25
C LEU A 358 -11.98 5.26 2.57
N TYR A 359 -13.02 5.70 1.85
CA TYR A 359 -13.88 4.82 1.07
C TYR A 359 -13.06 4.00 0.07
N LEU A 360 -12.22 4.66 -0.74
CA LEU A 360 -11.38 4.00 -1.73
C LEU A 360 -10.46 2.96 -1.09
N THR A 361 -9.85 3.31 0.04
CA THR A 361 -8.95 2.43 0.77
C THR A 361 -9.69 1.20 1.30
N ILE A 362 -10.84 1.36 1.98
CA ILE A 362 -11.63 0.22 2.48
C ILE A 362 -12.15 -0.64 1.32
N ALA A 363 -12.77 -0.02 0.32
CA ALA A 363 -13.40 -0.72 -0.78
C ALA A 363 -12.37 -1.46 -1.63
N TYR A 364 -11.35 -0.76 -2.12
CA TYR A 364 -10.42 -1.29 -3.10
C TYR A 364 -9.26 -2.04 -2.46
N ASP A 365 -8.64 -1.55 -1.39
CA ASP A 365 -7.49 -2.28 -0.80
C ASP A 365 -7.95 -3.47 0.06
N TRP A 366 -9.16 -3.47 0.61
CA TRP A 366 -9.60 -4.53 1.52
C TRP A 366 -10.74 -5.37 0.95
N PHE A 367 -11.91 -4.77 0.73
CA PHE A 367 -13.14 -5.50 0.41
C PHE A 367 -13.06 -6.22 -0.95
N LEU A 368 -12.84 -5.49 -2.05
CA LEU A 368 -12.85 -6.02 -3.42
C LEU A 368 -11.69 -7.00 -3.71
N PHE A 369 -10.66 -7.03 -2.85
CA PHE A 369 -9.57 -8.02 -2.93
C PHE A 369 -9.87 -9.29 -2.10
N GLY A 370 -11.16 -9.55 -1.88
CA GLY A 370 -11.69 -10.81 -1.38
C GLY A 370 -11.29 -11.09 0.06
N ARG A 371 -10.94 -10.08 0.86
CA ARG A 371 -10.63 -10.28 2.27
C ARG A 371 -11.86 -10.82 3.00
N ASN A 372 -11.69 -11.87 3.80
CA ASN A 372 -12.75 -12.37 4.66
C ASN A 372 -12.72 -11.64 6.01
N PHE A 373 -13.77 -10.85 6.29
CA PHE A 373 -13.93 -10.11 7.54
C PHE A 373 -14.57 -10.93 8.68
N ILE A 374 -15.07 -12.14 8.38
CA ILE A 374 -15.76 -13.02 9.34
C ILE A 374 -14.77 -13.60 10.37
N PHE A 375 -13.50 -13.78 10.00
CA PHE A 375 -12.48 -14.23 10.94
C PHE A 375 -12.13 -13.10 11.92
N HIS A 376 -12.42 -13.31 13.22
CA HIS A 376 -12.24 -12.29 14.25
C HIS A 376 -10.84 -11.66 14.30
N SER A 377 -9.77 -12.44 14.09
CA SER A 377 -8.39 -11.94 14.08
C SER A 377 -8.10 -11.08 12.84
N SER A 378 -8.76 -11.38 11.71
CA SER A 378 -8.68 -10.58 10.49
C SER A 378 -9.33 -9.20 10.62
N ARG A 379 -10.38 -9.08 11.42
CA ARG A 379 -11.02 -7.81 11.74
C ARG A 379 -10.12 -6.88 12.57
N GLN A 380 -9.24 -7.44 13.42
CA GLN A 380 -8.38 -6.64 14.29
C GLN A 380 -7.26 -5.95 13.51
N ILE A 381 -6.63 -6.62 12.54
CA ILE A 381 -5.61 -5.99 11.67
C ILE A 381 -6.22 -4.91 10.76
N PHE A 382 -7.47 -5.08 10.32
CA PHE A 382 -8.20 -4.03 9.60
C PHE A 382 -8.41 -2.80 10.48
N PHE A 383 -8.91 -2.98 11.71
CA PHE A 383 -9.06 -1.87 12.65
C PHE A 383 -7.71 -1.21 12.99
N PHE A 384 -6.67 -2.02 13.22
CA PHE A 384 -5.32 -1.53 13.44
C PHE A 384 -4.85 -0.63 12.31
N CYS A 385 -5.04 -1.00 11.03
CA CYS A 385 -4.63 -0.20 9.88
C CYS A 385 -5.04 1.27 9.98
N PHE A 386 -6.32 1.53 10.28
CA PHE A 386 -6.85 2.90 10.35
C PHE A 386 -6.63 3.54 11.72
N ASN A 387 -6.64 2.78 12.81
CA ASN A 387 -6.30 3.32 14.12
C ASN A 387 -4.81 3.75 14.19
N PHE A 388 -3.95 3.08 13.43
CA PHE A 388 -2.52 3.30 13.38
C PHE A 388 -2.13 4.65 12.75
N LEU A 389 -3.04 5.32 12.03
CA LEU A 389 -2.76 6.62 11.40
C LEU A 389 -2.27 7.68 12.41
N LYS A 390 -2.71 7.58 13.67
CA LYS A 390 -2.22 8.44 14.78
C LYS A 390 -0.71 8.36 15.02
N HIS A 391 -0.06 7.26 14.59
CA HIS A 391 1.38 7.03 14.75
C HIS A 391 2.23 7.52 13.57
N ILE A 392 1.62 8.01 12.50
CA ILE A 392 2.34 8.41 11.27
C ILE A 392 2.04 9.85 10.83
N VAL A 393 1.50 10.67 11.73
CA VAL A 393 1.17 12.09 11.51
C VAL A 393 2.40 12.98 11.32
N SER A 394 3.55 12.57 11.85
CA SER A 394 4.78 13.38 11.76
C SER A 394 5.41 13.36 10.36
N GLU A 395 6.14 14.43 10.01
CA GLU A 395 6.91 14.56 8.76
C GLU A 395 7.95 13.46 8.52
N LYS A 396 8.31 12.66 9.53
CA LYS A 396 9.18 11.47 9.37
C LYS A 396 8.60 10.39 8.46
N PHE A 397 7.30 10.45 8.18
CA PHE A 397 6.59 9.56 7.26
C PHE A 397 6.12 10.30 5.99
N SER A 398 6.55 11.56 5.81
CA SER A 398 6.30 12.30 4.58
C SER A 398 7.38 11.97 3.55
N THR A 399 6.98 11.94 2.29
CA THR A 399 7.90 11.77 1.16
C THR A 399 8.68 13.05 0.83
N PHE A 400 8.17 14.23 1.21
CA PHE A 400 8.86 15.51 0.98
C PHE A 400 10.04 15.74 1.92
N GLY A 401 9.97 15.26 3.15
CA GLY A 401 11.08 15.33 4.11
C GLY A 401 12.29 14.46 3.73
N MET A 402 12.11 13.53 2.80
CA MET A 402 13.14 12.61 2.31
C MET A 402 13.92 13.16 1.10
N ARG A 403 13.40 14.20 0.42
CA ARG A 403 14.07 14.91 -0.68
C ARG A 403 15.01 15.98 -0.12
N LYS A 404 16.23 15.60 0.30
CA LYS A 404 17.29 16.60 0.52
C LYS A 404 17.84 17.06 -0.84
N GLY A 405 17.30 18.19 -1.30
CA GLY A 405 17.93 19.11 -2.26
C GLY A 405 18.09 18.58 -3.68
N HIS A 406 17.12 18.88 -4.55
CA HIS A 406 17.33 19.42 -5.90
C HIS A 406 15.97 19.83 -6.45
N THR A 407 15.71 21.13 -6.50
CA THR A 407 14.61 21.69 -7.29
C THR A 407 15.03 21.61 -8.76
N SER A 408 14.74 20.48 -9.40
CA SER A 408 14.63 20.42 -10.86
C SER A 408 13.17 20.22 -11.19
N SER A 409 12.61 21.18 -11.96
CA SER A 409 11.29 21.06 -12.59
C SER A 409 11.10 19.68 -13.22
N PRO A 410 9.86 19.17 -13.32
CA PRO A 410 9.61 17.91 -14.00
C PRO A 410 9.99 18.06 -15.46
N GLN A 411 11.17 17.56 -15.84
CA GLN A 411 11.48 17.32 -17.24
C GLN A 411 10.82 16.02 -17.64
N THR A 412 9.78 16.18 -18.45
CA THR A 412 9.09 15.13 -19.19
C THR A 412 10.10 14.32 -19.98
N VAL A 413 10.27 13.04 -19.63
CA VAL A 413 11.17 12.13 -20.34
C VAL A 413 10.43 11.54 -21.54
N LEU A 414 10.88 11.91 -22.74
CA LEU A 414 10.44 11.34 -24.00
C LEU A 414 11.34 10.14 -24.34
N TRP A 415 10.83 8.91 -24.20
CA TRP A 415 11.43 7.67 -24.74
C TRP A 415 10.63 7.30 -26.01
N ASN A 416 11.14 6.90 -27.18
CA ASN A 416 12.37 6.22 -27.63
C ASN A 416 12.76 6.71 -29.05
N ARG A 417 14.05 6.65 -29.40
CA ARG A 417 14.49 6.37 -30.79
C ARG A 417 15.34 5.10 -30.79
N PRO A 418 15.23 4.25 -31.84
CA PRO A 418 16.02 3.04 -31.96
C PRO A 418 17.49 3.35 -32.34
N ASP A 419 18.37 2.53 -31.79
CA ASP A 419 19.82 2.52 -31.95
C ASP A 419 20.24 2.24 -33.41
N PRO A 420 21.27 2.95 -33.94
CA PRO A 420 22.10 2.39 -34.99
C PRO A 420 23.60 2.45 -34.63
N MET A 421 24.25 1.30 -34.76
CA MET A 421 25.69 1.12 -34.57
C MET A 421 26.58 1.70 -35.69
N HIS A 422 27.84 1.96 -35.31
CA HIS A 422 29.07 2.25 -36.08
C HIS A 422 29.26 3.67 -36.66
N GLU A 423 30.30 4.41 -36.24
CA GLU A 423 31.69 4.31 -36.73
C GLU A 423 32.65 5.43 -36.20
N ARG A 424 33.88 5.02 -35.81
CA ARG A 424 35.21 5.70 -35.78
C ARG A 424 35.55 6.88 -34.81
N LEU A 425 36.44 6.54 -33.87
CA LEU A 425 37.80 7.08 -33.58
C LEU A 425 38.13 8.57 -33.84
N ALA A 426 38.53 9.32 -32.79
CA ALA A 426 39.87 9.93 -32.61
C ALA A 426 39.97 10.77 -31.31
N HIS A 427 41.22 10.92 -30.84
CA HIS A 427 41.70 11.35 -29.52
C HIS A 427 41.87 12.90 -29.36
N PRO A 428 42.35 13.42 -28.19
CA PRO A 428 41.86 14.62 -27.50
C PRO A 428 42.67 15.88 -27.78
N LEU A 429 42.15 17.07 -27.40
CA LEU A 429 42.97 18.23 -27.05
C LEU A 429 42.23 19.21 -26.10
N SER A 430 43.03 19.71 -25.16
CA SER A 430 42.85 20.68 -24.09
C SER A 430 42.32 22.08 -24.47
N GLN A 431 41.54 22.73 -23.58
CA GLN A 431 41.69 24.16 -23.31
C GLN A 431 41.04 24.63 -22.00
N GLU A 432 41.70 25.61 -21.38
CA GLU A 432 41.55 26.13 -20.02
C GLU A 432 40.44 27.17 -19.83
N ALA A 433 39.98 27.24 -18.57
CA ALA A 433 39.54 28.38 -17.76
C ALA A 433 38.94 29.66 -18.40
N LYS A 434 37.79 30.07 -17.84
CA LYS A 434 37.66 31.25 -16.94
C LYS A 434 36.23 31.38 -16.42
N SER A 435 36.08 31.42 -15.09
CA SER A 435 34.85 31.82 -14.40
C SER A 435 35.21 32.96 -13.44
N SER A 436 34.58 34.12 -13.60
CA SER A 436 34.70 35.26 -12.69
C SER A 436 33.46 35.35 -11.82
N SER A 437 33.67 35.29 -10.50
CA SER A 437 32.72 35.60 -9.46
C SER A 437 32.84 37.07 -9.04
N SER A 438 31.72 37.69 -8.68
CA SER A 438 31.74 38.90 -7.85
C SER A 438 30.42 39.04 -7.08
N SER A 439 30.56 39.01 -5.76
CA SER A 439 29.58 39.40 -4.75
C SER A 439 29.72 40.90 -4.43
N SER A 440 28.64 41.57 -4.03
CA SER A 440 28.74 42.79 -3.23
C SER A 440 27.56 42.93 -2.26
N SER A 441 27.93 43.08 -1.00
CA SER A 441 27.14 43.44 0.18
C SER A 441 27.25 44.94 0.43
N ASN A 442 26.19 45.58 0.95
CA ASN A 442 26.31 46.87 1.63
C ASN A 442 25.41 46.90 2.88
N GLN A 443 26.05 47.20 4.01
CA GLN A 443 25.45 47.67 5.27
C GLN A 443 25.33 49.19 5.23
N SER A 444 24.39 49.77 5.99
CA SER A 444 24.64 51.00 6.76
C SER A 444 23.60 51.17 7.87
N GLU A 445 24.10 51.63 9.02
CA GLU A 445 23.42 51.91 10.28
C GLU A 445 22.99 53.39 10.39
N GLN A 446 22.03 53.67 11.29
CA GLN A 446 21.81 54.87 12.16
C GLN A 446 20.36 54.79 12.70
N GLY A 447 19.95 55.07 13.94
CA GLY A 447 20.55 55.53 15.19
C GLY A 447 19.47 56.26 16.04
N PHE A 448 19.16 55.72 17.24
CA PHE A 448 18.57 56.33 18.47
C PHE A 448 17.14 56.91 18.56
N ALA A 449 16.31 56.38 19.50
CA ALA A 449 15.95 57.03 20.79
C ALA A 449 14.91 56.24 21.67
N ARG A 450 15.32 55.96 22.92
CA ARG A 450 14.64 55.81 24.23
C ARG A 450 13.16 55.34 24.44
N ALA A 451 13.09 54.46 25.46
CA ALA A 451 12.16 54.37 26.60
C ALA A 451 10.92 53.44 26.51
N GLY A 452 10.79 52.55 27.50
CA GLY A 452 9.58 51.77 27.77
C GLY A 452 9.85 50.37 28.32
N SER A 453 10.22 50.25 29.59
CA SER A 453 10.28 48.99 30.32
C SER A 453 8.88 48.44 30.60
N SER A 454 8.59 47.25 30.05
CA SER A 454 7.41 46.43 30.33
C SER A 454 7.85 44.99 30.68
N PRO A 455 7.13 44.28 31.56
CA PRO A 455 7.62 43.07 32.21
C PRO A 455 7.71 41.90 31.23
N MET A 456 8.70 41.03 31.44
CA MET A 456 8.91 39.83 30.64
C MET A 456 7.63 38.97 30.60
N SER A 457 6.96 38.98 29.45
CA SER A 457 6.05 37.91 29.07
C SER A 457 6.89 36.66 28.86
N VAL A 458 6.78 35.71 29.79
CA VAL A 458 7.21 34.32 29.59
C VAL A 458 6.74 33.89 28.20
N PRO A 459 7.60 33.36 27.31
CA PRO A 459 7.15 32.89 26.02
C PRO A 459 6.13 31.79 26.26
N GLY A 460 4.85 32.12 26.10
CA GLY A 460 3.79 31.15 26.03
C GLY A 460 4.21 30.15 24.97
N ARG A 461 4.42 28.90 25.40
CA ARG A 461 4.76 27.77 24.55
C ARG A 461 3.64 27.70 23.50
N ARG A 462 3.84 28.33 22.34
CA ARG A 462 2.91 28.19 21.21
C ARG A 462 2.98 26.71 20.87
N CYS A 463 1.92 25.97 21.18
CA CYS A 463 1.76 24.66 20.58
C CYS A 463 1.85 24.88 19.06
N PRO A 464 2.78 24.23 18.36
CA PRO A 464 2.84 24.36 16.91
C PRO A 464 1.46 23.95 16.37
N SER A 465 0.95 24.74 15.41
CA SER A 465 -0.26 24.37 14.69
C SER A 465 -0.05 22.97 14.06
N PRO A 466 -1.05 22.09 14.09
CA PRO A 466 -0.92 20.77 13.47
C PRO A 466 -0.51 20.93 12.00
N SER A 467 0.38 20.05 11.52
CA SER A 467 0.75 20.07 10.09
C SER A 467 -0.44 19.64 9.24
N GLU A 468 -0.46 20.03 7.96
CA GLU A 468 -1.53 19.62 7.03
C GLU A 468 -1.66 18.08 6.98
N ARG A 469 -0.53 17.38 6.95
CA ARG A 469 -0.45 15.93 7.04
C ARG A 469 -1.16 15.38 8.27
N GLN A 470 -0.90 15.97 9.44
CA GLN A 470 -1.53 15.59 10.69
C GLN A 470 -3.06 15.75 10.59
N VAL A 471 -3.53 16.91 10.15
CA VAL A 471 -4.97 17.20 9.99
C VAL A 471 -5.65 16.19 9.05
N ARG A 472 -5.03 15.90 7.90
CA ARG A 472 -5.57 14.97 6.90
C ARG A 472 -5.69 13.55 7.43
N LEU A 473 -4.65 13.03 8.10
CA LEU A 473 -4.64 11.66 8.63
C LEU A 473 -5.57 11.50 9.84
N GLU A 474 -5.64 12.52 10.71
CA GLU A 474 -6.58 12.55 11.83
C GLU A 474 -8.02 12.55 11.32
N ALA A 475 -8.35 13.35 10.30
CA ALA A 475 -9.68 13.36 9.69
C ALA A 475 -10.09 12.00 9.12
N VAL A 476 -9.20 11.31 8.40
CA VAL A 476 -9.46 9.93 7.91
C VAL A 476 -9.72 8.99 9.08
N ARG A 477 -8.88 9.05 10.12
CA ARG A 477 -9.02 8.20 11.30
C ARG A 477 -10.34 8.45 12.03
N GLU A 478 -10.74 9.70 12.19
CA GLU A 478 -12.00 10.07 12.86
C GLU A 478 -13.23 9.56 12.11
N VAL A 479 -13.29 9.78 10.79
CA VAL A 479 -14.39 9.27 9.95
C VAL A 479 -14.45 7.74 10.04
N PHE A 480 -13.30 7.07 10.00
CA PHE A 480 -13.23 5.61 10.17
C PHE A 480 -13.76 5.18 11.54
N LEU A 481 -13.29 5.78 12.63
CA LEU A 481 -13.67 5.38 13.99
C LEU A 481 -15.16 5.61 14.23
N ALA A 482 -15.72 6.70 13.73
CA ALA A 482 -17.15 6.98 13.80
C ALA A 482 -17.96 5.90 13.07
N ALA A 483 -17.64 5.62 11.80
CA ALA A 483 -18.33 4.63 10.99
C ALA A 483 -18.15 3.19 11.49
N TYR A 484 -16.96 2.84 11.98
CA TYR A 484 -16.67 1.50 12.50
C TYR A 484 -17.39 1.24 13.83
N SER A 485 -17.45 2.25 14.70
CA SER A 485 -18.10 2.14 16.01
C SER A 485 -19.62 2.01 15.88
N SER A 486 -20.23 2.72 14.92
CA SER A 486 -21.68 2.65 14.68
C SER A 486 -22.15 1.35 14.03
N THR A 487 -21.27 0.64 13.33
CA THR A 487 -21.63 -0.55 12.53
C THR A 487 -21.24 -1.85 13.20
N VAL A 488 -19.96 -2.02 13.51
CA VAL A 488 -19.42 -3.31 13.99
C VAL A 488 -19.17 -3.32 15.49
N GLY A 489 -19.04 -2.13 16.10
CA GLY A 489 -18.87 -1.90 17.54
C GLY A 489 -17.54 -2.39 18.11
N LEU A 490 -16.90 -1.59 18.97
CA LEU A 490 -15.77 -2.04 19.78
C LEU A 490 -16.31 -2.76 21.02
N LYS A 491 -16.41 -4.10 20.95
CA LYS A 491 -16.78 -4.89 22.13
C LYS A 491 -15.57 -4.92 23.08
N SER A 492 -15.58 -4.05 24.09
CA SER A 492 -14.65 -4.11 25.23
C SER A 492 -14.79 -5.47 25.93
N SER A 493 -13.67 -6.12 26.20
CA SER A 493 -13.59 -7.31 27.03
C SER A 493 -13.66 -6.91 28.50
N ALA A 494 -14.82 -6.44 28.96
CA ALA A 494 -15.08 -6.24 30.37
C ALA A 494 -16.53 -6.62 30.71
N THR A 495 -16.76 -7.90 30.99
CA THR A 495 -17.82 -8.31 31.90
C THR A 495 -17.32 -8.08 33.33
N SER A 496 -17.60 -6.90 33.88
CA SER A 496 -17.68 -6.67 35.33
C SER A 496 -18.75 -5.61 35.60
N PRO A 497 -19.68 -5.85 36.54
CA PRO A 497 -20.80 -4.97 36.78
C PRO A 497 -20.37 -3.79 37.66
N SER A 498 -19.77 -2.78 37.04
CA SER A 498 -19.76 -1.41 37.54
C SER A 498 -19.40 -0.48 36.39
N GLY A 499 -20.25 0.51 36.16
CA GLY A 499 -20.20 1.37 34.98
C GLY A 499 -18.86 2.07 34.81
N ALA A 500 -18.13 1.71 33.76
CA ALA A 500 -16.98 2.45 33.28
C ALA A 500 -16.88 2.30 31.76
N ILE A 501 -17.72 3.05 31.03
CA ILE A 501 -17.62 3.26 29.58
C ILE A 501 -16.52 4.31 29.29
N THR A 502 -15.57 4.53 30.21
CA THR A 502 -14.75 5.74 30.25
C THR A 502 -13.50 5.69 29.38
N GLY A 503 -12.80 4.55 29.24
CA GLY A 503 -11.48 4.54 28.59
C GLY A 503 -11.44 4.92 27.11
N LEU A 504 -12.42 4.48 26.31
CA LEU A 504 -12.40 4.66 24.86
C LEU A 504 -13.13 5.94 24.40
N LEU A 505 -14.18 6.34 25.12
CA LEU A 505 -14.79 7.66 24.98
C LEU A 505 -13.82 8.78 25.38
N GLU A 506 -12.91 8.53 26.33
CA GLU A 506 -11.90 9.51 26.73
C GLU A 506 -10.77 9.64 25.67
N GLN A 507 -10.40 8.57 24.97
CA GLN A 507 -9.55 8.65 23.77
C GLN A 507 -10.25 9.36 22.61
N PHE A 508 -11.56 9.18 22.46
CA PHE A 508 -12.38 9.91 21.48
C PHE A 508 -12.47 11.40 21.85
N ALA A 509 -12.78 11.73 23.11
CA ALA A 509 -12.92 13.09 23.64
C ALA A 509 -11.61 13.88 23.65
N ARG A 510 -10.46 13.22 23.85
CA ARG A 510 -9.13 13.84 23.70
C ARG A 510 -8.77 14.15 22.24
N GLY A 511 -9.38 13.48 21.26
CA GLY A 511 -9.24 13.76 19.82
C GLY A 511 -10.06 14.96 19.34
N VAL A 512 -11.29 15.13 19.85
CA VAL A 512 -12.22 16.18 19.36
C VAL A 512 -12.11 17.54 20.08
N GLY A 513 -11.13 17.77 20.95
CA GLY A 513 -10.91 19.09 21.56
C GLY A 513 -12.07 19.64 22.40
N LEU A 514 -13.01 18.80 22.84
CA LEU A 514 -14.11 19.20 23.71
C LEU A 514 -13.62 19.29 25.16
N ARG A 515 -12.99 20.41 25.50
CA ARG A 515 -12.74 20.80 26.89
C ARG A 515 -14.07 21.24 27.52
N GLY A 516 -14.78 20.29 28.12
CA GLY A 516 -15.92 20.61 28.99
C GLY A 516 -15.45 21.39 30.21
N THR A 517 -15.78 22.68 30.26
CA THR A 517 -15.69 23.52 31.45
C THR A 517 -16.85 23.16 32.36
N ASN A 518 -16.61 22.30 33.34
CA ASN A 518 -17.50 22.18 34.48
C ASN A 518 -16.79 22.76 35.70
N SER A 519 -16.90 24.08 35.85
CA SER A 519 -17.08 24.69 37.15
C SER A 519 -18.46 24.32 37.67
N ILE A 520 -18.57 23.76 38.88
CA ILE A 520 -19.62 24.03 39.87
C ILE A 520 -19.09 23.53 41.24
N ILE A 521 -19.01 24.50 42.16
CA ILE A 521 -19.18 24.52 43.64
C ILE A 521 -18.89 23.24 44.42
#